data_AF-A0A7J8ERG6-F1
#
_entry.id   AF-A0A7J8ERG6-F1
#
_cell.length_a   1.000
_cell.length_b   1.000
_cell.length_c   1.000
_cell.angle_alpha   90.00
_cell.angle_beta   90.00
_cell.angle_gamma   90.00
#
_symmetry.space_group_name_H-M   'P 1'
#
loop_
_entity.id
_entity.type
_entity.pdbx_description
1 polymer ?
#
loop_
_entity_poly.entity_id
_entity_poly.type
_entity_poly.pdbx_seq_one_letter_code
_entity_poly.pdbx_strand_id
1 'polypeptide(L)'
;MKPHTIAEDLLLPAAKDIVRVMIRDEFVTKLSAIFLSNDTVHRRIDDMSADILEMITTAYNVFDTVEISWEKVCSVCTDSAPAMLGCLSGFQCLVLNESPKVVTTHCMIHRQILATKTLTQELQEVMKSVISSVNFVKASTLNS
;
A
#
# COMPACT_ATOMS: atom_id res chain seq x y z
N MET A 1 6.16 -13.29 26.52
CA MET A 1 4.95 -12.96 25.75
C MET A 1 5.27 -11.80 24.83
N LYS A 2 5.01 -11.89 23.51
CA LYS A 2 5.28 -10.78 22.59
C LYS A 2 4.08 -9.82 22.60
N PRO A 3 4.29 -8.49 22.63
CA PRO A 3 3.18 -7.53 22.71
C PRO A 3 2.14 -7.64 21.58
N HIS A 4 2.53 -8.11 20.39
CA HIS A 4 1.63 -8.27 19.25
C HIS A 4 0.79 -9.55 19.27
N THR A 5 1.06 -10.50 20.19
CA THR A 5 0.28 -11.74 20.30
C THR A 5 -0.75 -11.69 21.43
N ILE A 6 -0.77 -10.61 22.22
CA ILE A 6 -1.66 -10.45 23.39
C ILE A 6 -3.14 -10.54 23.00
N ALA A 7 -3.48 -10.01 21.83
CA ALA A 7 -4.84 -10.06 21.32
C ALA A 7 -5.27 -11.50 20.98
N GLU A 8 -4.43 -12.27 20.29
CA GLU A 8 -4.72 -13.67 19.94
C GLU A 8 -4.64 -14.62 21.14
N ASP A 9 -3.61 -14.47 21.97
CA ASP A 9 -3.28 -15.46 22.99
C ASP A 9 -4.08 -15.28 24.28
N LEU A 10 -4.55 -14.05 24.58
CA LEU A 10 -5.23 -13.73 25.84
C LEU A 10 -6.61 -13.12 25.64
N LEU A 11 -6.73 -12.08 24.80
CA LEU A 11 -8.00 -11.35 24.68
C LEU A 11 -9.05 -12.15 23.90
N LEU A 12 -8.66 -12.85 22.83
CA LEU A 12 -9.60 -13.66 22.05
C LEU A 12 -10.18 -14.84 22.86
N PRO A 13 -9.39 -15.66 23.58
CA PRO A 13 -9.94 -16.71 24.44
C PRO A 13 -10.87 -16.15 25.51
N ALA A 14 -10.47 -15.08 26.18
CA ALA A 14 -11.31 -14.43 27.19
C ALA A 14 -12.63 -13.89 26.61
N ALA A 15 -12.59 -13.27 25.43
CA ALA A 15 -13.79 -12.80 24.73
C ALA A 15 -14.72 -13.96 24.32
N LYS A 16 -14.15 -15.09 23.87
CA LYS A 16 -14.92 -16.31 23.55
C LYS A 16 -15.61 -16.87 24.79
N ASP A 17 -14.92 -16.93 25.92
CA ASP A 17 -15.49 -17.40 27.18
C ASP A 17 -16.62 -16.48 27.68
N ILE A 18 -16.46 -15.16 27.58
CA ILE A 18 -17.51 -14.19 27.93
C ILE A 18 -18.75 -14.39 27.04
N VAL A 19 -18.57 -14.46 25.72
CA VAL A 19 -19.70 -14.62 24.78
C VAL A 19 -20.38 -15.98 24.92
N ARG A 20 -19.60 -17.02 25.21
CA ARG A 20 -20.10 -18.36 25.52
C ARG A 20 -21.02 -18.37 26.74
N VAL A 21 -20.60 -17.71 27.82
CA VAL A 21 -21.35 -17.68 29.09
C VAL A 21 -22.53 -16.71 29.04
N MET A 22 -22.32 -15.51 28.51
CA MET A 22 -23.30 -14.42 28.60
C MET A 22 -24.30 -14.36 27.45
N ILE A 23 -23.91 -14.82 26.26
CA ILE A 23 -24.79 -14.83 25.09
C ILE A 23 -25.25 -16.26 24.85
N ARG A 24 -24.59 -17.03 23.99
CA ARG A 24 -24.78 -18.46 23.69
C ARG A 24 -23.61 -18.97 22.84
N ASP A 25 -23.35 -20.28 22.86
CA ASP A 25 -22.24 -20.92 22.13
C ASP A 25 -22.28 -20.67 20.60
N GLU A 26 -23.46 -20.48 20.02
CA GLU A 26 -23.65 -20.22 18.58
C GLU A 26 -23.01 -18.91 18.07
N PHE A 27 -22.70 -17.96 18.96
CA PHE A 27 -22.07 -16.69 18.61
C PHE A 27 -20.53 -16.71 18.71
N VAL A 28 -19.94 -17.74 19.34
CA VAL A 28 -18.49 -17.89 19.52
C VAL A 28 -17.76 -18.10 18.18
N THR A 29 -18.42 -18.77 17.22
CA THR A 29 -17.89 -19.00 15.87
C THR A 29 -17.75 -17.70 15.07
N LYS A 30 -18.66 -16.75 15.25
CA LYS A 30 -18.57 -15.42 14.63
C LYS A 30 -17.37 -14.62 15.16
N LEU A 31 -17.05 -14.79 16.44
CA LEU A 31 -15.88 -14.19 17.08
C LEU A 31 -14.56 -14.76 16.54
N SER A 32 -14.58 -16.02 16.11
CA SER A 32 -13.43 -16.68 15.47
C SER A 32 -13.22 -16.22 14.02
N ALA A 33 -14.22 -15.61 13.39
CA ALA A 33 -14.11 -15.02 12.05
C ALA A 33 -13.57 -13.58 12.07
N ILE A 34 -13.40 -12.98 13.25
CA ILE A 34 -12.75 -11.68 13.39
C ILE A 34 -11.25 -11.89 13.20
N PHE A 35 -10.70 -11.36 12.12
CA PHE A 35 -9.26 -11.37 11.88
C PHE A 35 -8.55 -10.57 12.97
N LEU A 36 -7.63 -11.22 13.66
CA LEU A 36 -6.82 -10.60 14.69
C LEU A 36 -5.60 -9.92 14.07
N SER A 37 -4.81 -9.24 14.88
CA SER A 37 -3.71 -8.42 14.39
C SER A 37 -2.69 -9.24 13.60
N ASN A 38 -2.31 -10.41 14.09
CA ASN A 38 -1.32 -11.27 13.44
C ASN A 38 -1.86 -11.90 12.16
N ASP A 39 -3.11 -12.36 12.15
CA ASP A 39 -3.74 -12.89 10.94
C ASP A 39 -3.91 -11.80 9.87
N THR A 40 -4.28 -10.59 10.29
CA THR A 40 -4.40 -9.43 9.38
C THR A 40 -3.04 -9.02 8.82
N VAL A 41 -2.01 -8.93 9.68
CA VAL A 41 -0.66 -8.56 9.24
C VAL A 41 -0.10 -9.64 8.30
N HIS A 42 -0.27 -10.92 8.64
CA HIS A 42 0.17 -12.03 7.79
C HIS A 42 -0.51 -12.00 6.42
N ARG A 43 -1.86 -11.90 6.38
CA ARG A 43 -2.59 -11.77 5.11
C ARG A 43 -2.12 -10.58 4.28
N ARG A 44 -1.88 -9.42 4.91
CA ARG A 44 -1.41 -8.24 4.19
C ARG A 44 0.00 -8.43 3.63
N ILE A 45 0.87 -9.16 4.32
CA ILE A 45 2.20 -9.51 3.81
C ILE A 45 2.07 -10.43 2.60
N ASP A 46 1.20 -11.45 2.67
CA ASP A 46 0.99 -12.40 1.58
C ASP A 46 0.37 -11.70 0.35
N ASP A 47 -0.68 -10.91 0.56
CA ASP A 47 -1.34 -10.13 -0.50
C ASP A 47 -0.32 -9.19 -1.18
N MET A 48 0.48 -8.44 -0.39
CA MET A 48 1.55 -7.59 -0.96
C MET A 48 2.63 -8.39 -1.70
N SER A 49 3.00 -9.56 -1.21
CA SER A 49 3.98 -10.42 -1.87
C SER A 49 3.46 -10.94 -3.22
N ALA A 50 2.18 -11.29 -3.28
CA ALA A 50 1.53 -11.72 -4.51
C ALA A 50 1.50 -10.60 -5.55
N ASP A 51 1.11 -9.38 -5.15
CA ASP A 51 1.08 -8.20 -6.03
C ASP A 51 2.47 -7.91 -6.64
N ILE A 52 3.53 -7.97 -5.82
CA ILE A 52 4.90 -7.74 -6.29
C ILE A 52 5.34 -8.82 -7.28
N LEU A 53 5.01 -10.09 -7.00
CA LEU A 53 5.34 -11.21 -7.86
C LEU A 53 4.61 -11.12 -9.20
N GLU A 54 3.32 -10.76 -9.18
CA GLU A 54 2.55 -10.53 -10.40
C GLU A 54 3.15 -9.42 -11.24
N MET A 55 3.60 -8.33 -10.60
CA MET A 55 4.16 -7.19 -11.32
C MET A 55 5.51 -7.50 -11.97
N ILE A 56 6.41 -8.19 -11.27
CA ILE A 56 7.70 -8.59 -11.87
C ILE A 56 7.50 -9.60 -13.00
N THR A 57 6.57 -10.54 -12.82
CA THR A 57 6.23 -11.53 -13.85
C THR A 57 5.68 -10.84 -15.10
N THR A 58 4.77 -9.88 -14.93
CA THR A 58 4.26 -9.06 -16.03
C THR A 58 5.38 -8.30 -16.73
N ALA A 59 6.30 -7.70 -15.97
CA ALA A 59 7.44 -6.98 -16.56
C ALA A 59 8.31 -7.91 -17.41
N TYR A 60 8.66 -9.10 -16.91
CA TYR A 60 9.39 -10.11 -17.69
C TYR A 60 8.67 -10.50 -18.97
N ASN A 61 7.37 -10.80 -18.89
CA ASN A 61 6.58 -11.18 -20.05
C ASN A 61 6.55 -10.07 -21.11
N VAL A 62 6.40 -8.81 -20.69
CA VAL A 62 6.44 -7.67 -21.60
C VAL A 62 7.80 -7.59 -22.28
N PHE A 63 8.88 -7.65 -21.51
CA PHE A 63 10.25 -7.54 -22.01
C PHE A 63 10.60 -8.64 -23.01
N ASP A 64 10.17 -9.87 -22.74
CA ASP A 64 10.32 -11.00 -23.65
C ASP A 64 9.50 -10.78 -24.93
N THR A 65 8.23 -10.37 -24.79
CA THR A 65 7.34 -10.10 -25.93
C THR A 65 7.87 -8.99 -26.83
N VAL A 66 8.52 -7.97 -26.27
CA VAL A 66 9.09 -6.85 -27.03
C VAL A 66 10.58 -7.03 -27.36
N GLU A 67 11.17 -8.18 -27.02
CA GLU A 67 12.60 -8.50 -27.20
C GLU A 67 13.55 -7.43 -26.65
N ILE A 68 13.21 -6.85 -25.49
CA ILE A 68 14.04 -5.86 -24.79
C ILE A 68 14.82 -6.53 -23.66
N SER A 69 16.15 -6.40 -23.71
CA SER A 69 17.02 -6.78 -22.60
C SER A 69 16.89 -5.82 -21.42
N TRP A 70 16.91 -6.37 -20.20
CA TRP A 70 16.97 -5.61 -18.95
C TRP A 70 18.16 -4.64 -18.86
N GLU A 71 19.26 -4.92 -19.55
CA GLU A 71 20.43 -4.01 -19.61
C GLU A 71 20.12 -2.67 -20.28
N LYS A 72 19.08 -2.63 -21.12
CA LYS A 72 18.64 -1.40 -21.80
C LYS A 72 17.71 -0.53 -20.94
N VAL A 73 17.35 -0.99 -19.74
CA VAL A 73 16.49 -0.23 -18.84
C VAL A 73 17.29 0.88 -18.18
N CYS A 74 16.99 2.12 -18.56
CA CYS A 74 17.66 3.29 -17.99
C CYS A 74 17.06 3.72 -16.64
N SER A 75 15.75 3.58 -16.47
CA SER A 75 15.05 4.04 -15.27
C SER A 75 13.73 3.32 -15.02
N VAL A 76 13.35 3.20 -13.76
CA VAL A 76 12.03 2.73 -13.32
C VAL A 76 11.35 3.80 -12.48
N CYS A 77 10.05 4.01 -12.70
CA CYS A 77 9.24 4.97 -11.96
C CYS A 77 8.05 4.24 -11.34
N THR A 78 7.97 4.18 -10.02
CA THR A 78 6.87 3.51 -9.32
C THR A 78 6.00 4.52 -8.56
N ASP A 79 4.72 4.19 -8.41
CA ASP A 79 3.72 5.04 -7.74
C ASP A 79 3.90 5.19 -6.22
N SER A 80 5.06 4.78 -5.70
CA SER A 80 5.47 4.93 -4.30
C SER A 80 4.56 4.26 -3.28
N ALA A 81 3.73 3.29 -3.70
CA ALA A 81 3.07 2.40 -2.76
C ALA A 81 4.11 1.66 -1.91
N PRO A 82 3.85 1.39 -0.62
CA PRO A 82 4.83 0.73 0.26
C PRO A 82 5.38 -0.60 -0.29
N ALA A 83 4.54 -1.38 -0.99
CA ALA A 83 4.94 -2.61 -1.68
C ALA A 83 6.00 -2.39 -2.80
N MET A 84 6.08 -1.17 -3.34
CA MET A 84 6.96 -0.80 -4.45
C MET A 84 8.33 -0.28 -3.98
N LEU A 85 8.41 0.13 -2.71
CA LEU A 85 9.58 0.78 -2.10
C LEU A 85 10.33 -0.11 -1.10
N GLY A 86 9.85 -1.35 -0.89
CA GLY A 86 10.50 -2.28 0.02
C GLY A 86 11.98 -2.48 -0.32
N CYS A 87 12.87 -2.25 0.65
CA CYS A 87 14.32 -2.32 0.44
C CYS A 87 14.85 -3.75 0.21
N LEU A 88 14.09 -4.77 0.63
CA LEU A 88 14.47 -6.18 0.50
C LEU A 88 13.60 -6.93 -0.51
N SER A 89 12.32 -6.56 -0.61
CA SER A 89 11.32 -7.31 -1.38
C SER A 89 10.46 -6.42 -2.28
N GLY A 90 10.70 -5.11 -2.32
CA GLY A 90 9.93 -4.20 -3.17
C GLY A 90 10.31 -4.36 -4.63
N PHE A 91 9.37 -4.03 -5.53
CA PHE A 91 9.59 -4.14 -6.97
C PHE A 91 10.85 -3.40 -7.44
N GLN A 92 11.13 -2.19 -6.92
CA GLN A 92 12.35 -1.45 -7.26
C GLN A 92 13.62 -2.23 -6.93
N CYS A 93 13.64 -2.95 -5.81
CA CYS A 93 14.77 -3.80 -5.42
C CYS A 93 14.95 -4.98 -6.38
N LEU A 94 13.85 -5.59 -6.82
CA LEU A 94 13.91 -6.68 -7.80
C LEU A 94 14.41 -6.21 -9.16
N VAL A 95 13.93 -5.06 -9.64
CA VAL A 95 14.42 -4.46 -10.89
C VAL A 95 15.90 -4.08 -10.81
N LEU A 96 16.37 -3.62 -9.64
CA LEU A 96 17.80 -3.36 -9.40
C LEU A 96 18.66 -4.62 -9.47
N ASN A 97 18.13 -5.79 -9.09
CA ASN A 97 18.85 -7.06 -9.24
C ASN A 97 19.03 -7.44 -10.71
N GLU A 98 18.01 -7.19 -11.55
CA GLU A 98 18.07 -7.46 -12.99
C GLU A 98 18.90 -6.43 -13.77
N SER A 99 18.86 -5.16 -13.35
CA SER A 99 19.61 -4.08 -13.96
C SER A 99 20.19 -3.15 -12.90
N PRO A 100 21.42 -3.42 -12.41
CA PRO A 100 22.02 -2.65 -11.30
C PRO A 100 22.28 -1.17 -11.61
N LYS A 101 22.26 -0.78 -12.89
CA LYS A 101 22.49 0.60 -13.34
C LYS A 101 21.20 1.42 -13.47
N VAL A 102 20.04 0.80 -13.28
CA VAL A 102 18.74 1.45 -13.44
C VAL A 102 18.56 2.56 -12.41
N VAL A 103 18.06 3.71 -12.85
CA VAL A 103 17.70 4.80 -11.95
C VAL A 103 16.27 4.59 -11.46
N THR A 104 16.10 4.37 -10.15
CA THR A 104 14.78 4.29 -9.53
C THR A 104 14.28 5.68 -9.16
N THR A 105 13.11 6.06 -9.66
CA THR A 105 12.46 7.33 -9.31
C THR A 105 11.08 7.08 -8.72
N HIS A 106 10.67 7.96 -7.83
CA HIS A 106 9.30 8.01 -7.35
C HIS A 106 8.42 8.72 -8.37
N CYS A 107 7.13 8.37 -8.46
CA CYS A 107 6.24 9.08 -9.34
C CYS A 107 6.23 10.59 -9.03
N MET A 108 6.28 11.41 -10.08
CA MET A 108 6.27 12.88 -9.97
C MET A 108 5.07 13.37 -9.15
N ILE A 109 3.94 12.67 -9.26
CA ILE A 109 2.71 12.97 -8.51
C ILE A 109 2.95 12.80 -7.00
N HIS A 110 3.59 11.71 -6.56
CA HIS A 110 3.91 11.51 -5.15
C HIS A 110 4.90 12.56 -4.65
N ARG A 111 5.92 12.90 -5.45
CA ARG A 111 6.90 13.93 -5.11
C ARG A 111 6.25 15.32 -4.99
N GLN A 112 5.28 15.64 -5.84
CA GLN A 112 4.47 16.86 -5.74
C GLN A 112 3.61 16.86 -4.48
N ILE A 113 2.93 15.76 -4.16
CA ILE A 113 2.14 15.62 -2.93
C ILE A 113 3.04 15.74 -1.68
N LEU A 114 4.26 15.22 -1.71
CA LEU A 114 5.20 15.37 -0.60
C LEU A 114 5.66 16.83 -0.47
N ALA A 115 5.97 17.49 -1.59
CA ALA A 115 6.34 18.90 -1.60
C ALA A 115 5.22 19.79 -1.06
N THR A 116 3.94 19.50 -1.35
CA THR A 116 2.81 20.27 -0.80
C THR A 116 2.68 20.12 0.72
N LYS A 117 3.04 18.97 1.28
CA LYS A 117 3.08 18.75 2.73
C LYS A 117 4.18 19.54 3.44
N THR A 118 5.24 19.91 2.73
CA THR A 118 6.36 20.70 3.27
C THR A 118 6.22 22.22 3.10
N LEU A 119 5.12 22.68 2.49
CA LEU A 119 4.86 24.11 2.33
C LEU A 119 4.60 24.78 3.68
N THR A 120 5.01 26.04 3.80
CA THR A 120 4.67 26.89 4.94
C THR A 120 3.16 27.08 5.06
N GLN A 121 2.67 27.35 6.27
CA GLN A 121 1.25 27.46 6.55
C GLN A 121 0.55 28.52 5.67
N GLU A 122 1.17 29.69 5.50
CA GLU A 122 0.69 30.76 4.61
C GLU A 122 0.49 30.27 3.17
N LEU A 123 1.44 29.50 2.64
CA LEU A 123 1.38 29.00 1.28
C LEU A 123 0.34 27.87 1.12
N GLN A 124 0.11 27.07 2.17
CA GLN A 124 -0.95 26.07 2.18
C GLN A 124 -2.35 26.71 2.14
N GLU A 125 -2.55 27.84 2.82
CA GLU A 125 -3.81 28.59 2.82
C GLU A 125 -4.11 29.17 1.43
N VAL A 126 -3.12 29.77 0.78
CA VAL A 126 -3.23 30.24 -0.61
C VAL A 126 -3.58 29.08 -1.55
N MET A 127 -2.89 27.94 -1.44
CA MET A 127 -3.17 26.76 -2.27
C MET A 127 -4.58 26.20 -2.05
N LYS A 128 -5.09 26.17 -0.81
CA LYS A 128 -6.47 25.77 -0.51
C LYS A 128 -7.48 26.69 -1.18
N SER A 129 -7.23 28.01 -1.14
CA SER A 129 -8.09 29.00 -1.80
C SER A 129 -8.14 28.77 -3.32
N VAL A 130 -6.99 28.60 -3.96
CA VAL A 130 -6.90 28.31 -5.41
C VAL A 130 -7.64 27.01 -5.77
N ILE A 131 -7.43 25.93 -5.00
CA ILE A 131 -8.11 24.64 -5.22
C ILE A 131 -9.62 24.81 -5.12
N SER A 132 -10.11 25.56 -4.12
CA SER A 132 -11.54 25.84 -3.96
C SER A 132 -12.12 26.57 -5.17
N SER A 133 -11.43 27.59 -5.68
CA SER A 133 -11.86 28.33 -6.87
C SER A 133 -11.90 27.44 -8.11
N VAL A 134 -10.87 26.62 -8.33
CA VAL A 134 -10.82 25.68 -9.46
C VAL A 134 -11.94 24.63 -9.37
N ASN A 135 -12.18 24.08 -8.18
CA ASN A 135 -13.24 23.09 -7.97
C ASN A 135 -14.63 23.69 -8.22
N PHE A 136 -14.87 24.94 -7.82
CA PHE A 136 -16.10 25.65 -8.11
C PHE A 136 -16.33 25.77 -9.63
N VAL A 137 -15.30 26.16 -10.39
CA VAL A 137 -15.38 26.24 -11.87
C VAL A 137 -15.65 24.86 -12.48
N LYS A 138 -14.93 23.81 -12.08
CA LYS A 138 -15.14 22.45 -12.60
C LYS A 138 -16.53 21.90 -12.30
N ALA A 139 -17.06 22.19 -11.10
CA ALA A 139 -18.42 21.79 -10.73
C ALA A 139 -19.47 22.54 -11.57
N SER A 140 -19.24 23.83 -11.88
CA SER A 140 -20.16 24.62 -12.70
C SER A 140 -20.27 24.13 -14.15
N THR A 141 -19.23 23.53 -14.71
CA THR A 141 -19.24 22.97 -16.08
C THR A 141 -19.90 21.59 -16.19
N LEU A 142 -20.06 20.86 -15.07
CA LEU A 142 -20.69 19.54 -15.03
C LEU A 142 -22.21 19.59 -14.81
N ASN A 143 -22.74 20.76 -14.45
CA ASN A 143 -24.16 20.99 -14.16
C ASN A 143 -24.90 21.66 -15.34
N SER A 144 -24.35 21.56 -16.55
CA SER A 144 -24.92 22.15 -17.78
C SER A 144 -25.17 21.11 -18.85
#